data_AF-F6I7M6-F1
#
_entry.id   AF-F6I7M6-F1
#
_cell.length_a   1.000
_cell.length_b   1.000
_cell.length_c   1.000
_cell.angle_alpha   90.00
_cell.angle_beta   90.00
_cell.angle_gamma   90.00
#
_symmetry.space_group_name_H-M   'P 1'
#
loop_
_entity.id
_entity.type
_entity.pdbx_description
1 polymer ?
#
loop_
_entity_poly.entity_id
_entity_poly.type
_entity_poly.pdbx_seq_one_letter_code
_entity_poly.pdbx_strand_id
1 'polypeptide(L)' 'MFEASSAQTSEWFIKHYGPKVNLFVDHSQVMDLECLRGRNLGINHTSVLGSSYFLF' A
#
# COMPACT_ATOMS: atom_id res chain seq x y z
N MET A 1 15.28 -7.28 -4.13
CA MET A 1 14.04 -7.04 -3.37
C MET A 1 14.42 -6.15 -2.20
N PHE A 2 13.70 -5.04 -1.98
CA PHE A 2 14.05 -4.04 -0.96
C PHE A 2 13.08 -4.09 0.21
N GLU A 3 13.54 -3.78 1.41
CA GLU A 3 12.67 -3.64 2.57
C GLU A 3 12.15 -2.20 2.66
N ALA A 4 10.84 -2.03 2.79
CA ALA A 4 10.20 -0.76 3.01
C ALA A 4 9.42 -0.82 4.32
N SER A 5 9.94 -0.13 5.35
CA SER A 5 9.34 -0.10 6.69
C SER A 5 8.22 0.94 6.82
N SER A 6 8.00 1.77 5.78
CA SER A 6 6.97 2.80 5.78
C SER A 6 6.38 3.02 4.37
N ALA A 7 5.18 3.60 4.32
CA ALA A 7 4.55 4.01 3.08
C ALA A 7 5.40 5.03 2.29
N GLN A 8 6.08 5.96 2.97
CA GLN A 8 6.95 6.95 2.33
C GLN A 8 8.16 6.30 1.65
N THR A 9 8.77 5.31 2.29
CA THR A 9 9.87 4.53 1.70
C THR A 9 9.39 3.75 0.48
N SER A 10 8.20 3.16 0.57
CA SER A 10 7.55 2.42 -0.52
C SER A 10 7.29 3.33 -1.74
N GLU A 11 6.76 4.53 -1.51
CA GLU A 11 6.52 5.55 -2.53
C GLU A 11 7.81 5.95 -3.24
N TRP A 12 8.89 6.19 -2.47
CA TRP A 12 10.19 6.54 -3.05
C TRP A 12 10.71 5.45 -3.98
N PHE A 13 10.62 4.18 -3.57
CA PHE A 13 11.02 3.05 -4.41
C PHE A 13 10.15 2.92 -5.66
N ILE A 14 8.83 3.06 -5.54
CA ILE A 14 7.92 3.04 -6.68
C ILE A 14 8.25 4.18 -7.66
N LYS A 15 8.59 5.37 -7.16
CA LYS A 15 8.96 6.53 -7.98
C LYS A 15 10.29 6.33 -8.71
N HIS A 16 11.27 5.67 -8.09
CA HIS A 16 12.59 5.45 -8.69
C HIS A 16 12.68 4.22 -9.60
N TYR A 17 12.01 3.12 -9.26
CA TYR A 17 12.11 1.85 -9.98
C TYR A 17 10.84 1.47 -10.74
N GLY A 18 9.76 2.20 -10.53
CA GLY A 18 8.45 1.94 -11.12
C GLY A 18 7.55 1.06 -10.24
N PRO A 19 6.25 0.95 -10.58
CA PRO A 19 5.23 0.27 -9.76
C PRO A 19 5.43 -1.24 -9.63
N LYS A 20 6.27 -1.86 -10.46
CA LYS A 20 6.56 -3.30 -10.43
C LYS A 20 7.75 -3.68 -9.51
N VAL A 21 8.31 -2.72 -8.77
CA VAL A 21 9.44 -2.98 -7.85
C VAL A 21 9.03 -3.95 -6.74
N ASN A 22 9.87 -4.95 -6.47
CA ASN A 22 9.62 -5.92 -5.41
C ASN A 22 10.06 -5.36 -4.04
N LEU A 23 9.08 -5.12 -3.17
CA LEU A 23 9.25 -4.61 -1.81
C LEU A 23 8.79 -5.65 -0.78
N PHE A 24 9.57 -5.83 0.27
CA PHE A 24 9.14 -6.47 1.52
C PHE A 24 8.50 -5.40 2.39
N VAL A 25 7.24 -5.61 2.74
CA VAL A 25 6.46 -4.74 3.63
C VAL A 25 5.74 -5.60 4.67
N ASP A 26 5.44 -5.03 5.82
CA ASP A 26 4.59 -5.69 6.81
C ASP A 26 3.15 -5.87 6.29
N HIS A 27 2.43 -6.84 6.85
CA HIS A 27 1.05 -7.14 6.45
C HIS A 27 0.13 -5.91 6.56
N SER A 28 0.36 -5.04 7.55
CA SER A 28 -0.40 -3.80 7.74
C SER A 28 -0.25 -2.80 6.59
N GLN A 29 0.89 -2.81 5.89
CA GLN A 29 1.25 -1.81 4.87
C GLN A 29 0.96 -2.29 3.44
N VAL A 30 0.50 -3.52 3.27
CA VAL A 30 0.17 -4.09 1.95
C VAL A 30 -0.89 -3.26 1.23
N MET A 31 -1.90 -2.76 1.95
CA MET A 31 -2.96 -1.94 1.35
C MET A 31 -2.44 -0.59 0.85
N ASP A 32 -1.58 0.07 1.63
CA ASP A 32 -0.95 1.33 1.24
C ASP A 32 -0.05 1.14 0.01
N LEU A 33 0.71 0.04 -0.03
CA LEU A 33 1.56 -0.30 -1.17
C LEU A 33 0.76 -0.48 -2.48
N GLU A 34 -0.37 -1.19 -2.42
CA GLU A 34 -1.22 -1.39 -3.60
C GLU A 34 -1.90 -0.09 -4.05
N CYS A 35 -2.27 0.78 -3.10
CA CYS A 35 -2.74 2.13 -3.40
C CYS A 35 -1.67 2.95 -4.15
N LEU A 36 -0.43 2.96 -3.65
CA LEU A 36 0.71 3.65 -4.28
C LEU A 36 1.04 3.11 -5.69
N ARG A 37 0.80 1.82 -5.94
CA ARG A 37 1.00 1.19 -7.26
C ARG A 37 -0.07 1.57 -8.29
N GLY A 38 -1.08 2.37 -7.91
CA GLY A 38 -2.16 2.76 -8.81
C GLY A 38 -3.17 1.65 -9.06
N ARG A 39 -3.12 0.56 -8.27
CA ARG A 39 -4.26 -0.34 -8.17
C ARG A 39 -5.33 0.39 -7.37
N ASN A 40 -6.22 1.05 -8.11
CA ASN A 40 -7.46 1.60 -7.58
C ASN A 40 -8.23 0.45 -6.91
N LEU A 41 -8.05 0.25 -5.61
CA LEU A 41 -8.79 -0.73 -4.82
C LEU A 41 -10.22 -0.24 -4.50
N GLY A 42 -10.81 0.53 -5.41
CA GLY A 42 -12.05 1.25 -5.20
C GLY A 42 -11.85 2.76 -5.25
N ILE A 43 -12.12 3.32 -6.42
CA ILE A 43 -12.80 4.62 -6.55
C ILE A 43 -13.85 4.72 -5.41
N ASN A 44 -13.68 5.71 -4.52
CA ASN A 44 -14.50 6.08 -3.35
C ASN A 44 -14.15 5.42 -2.01
N HIS A 45 -13.26 6.05 -1.23
CA HIS A 45 -13.01 5.72 0.18
C HIS A 45 -13.47 6.83 1.15
N THR A 46 -14.66 7.39 0.91
CA THR A 46 -15.37 8.19 1.91
C THR A 46 -16.53 7.43 2.60
N SER A 47 -16.71 6.12 2.39
CA SER A 47 -17.89 5.45 2.97
C SER A 47 -17.81 3.95 3.35
N VAL A 48 -16.70 3.22 3.21
CA VAL A 48 -16.73 1.75 3.54
C VAL A 48 -15.64 1.22 4.48
N LEU A 49 -14.61 1.99 4.85
CA LEU A 49 -13.68 1.59 5.93
C LEU A 49 -14.18 1.91 7.35
N GLY A 50 -15.46 2.27 7.50
CA GLY A 50 -16.05 2.58 8.80
C GLY A 50 -16.41 1.37 9.68
N SER A 51 -16.24 0.14 9.20
CA SER A 51 -16.60 -1.02 10.02
C SER A 51 -15.95 -2.28 9.51
N SER A 52 -15.52 -3.13 10.44
CA SER A 52 -15.44 -4.59 10.26
C SER A 52 -14.11 -5.26 9.89
N TYR A 53 -12.94 -4.61 9.94
CA TYR A 53 -11.66 -5.36 9.82
C TYR A 53 -10.77 -5.36 11.08
N PHE A 54 -11.20 -4.75 12.18
CA PHE A 54 -10.51 -4.79 13.49
C PHE A 54 -11.33 -5.51 14.57
N LEU A 55 -11.91 -6.66 14.24
CA LEU A 55 -12.40 -7.61 15.24
C LEU A 55 -11.99 -9.02 14.86
N PHE A 56 -10.74 -9.36 15.17
CA PHE A 56 -10.36 -10.61 15.85
C PHE A 56 -8.92 -10.50 16.37
#